data_AF-A0A060WBZ7-F1
#
_entry.id   AF-A0A060WBZ7-F1
#
_cell.length_a   1.000
_cell.length_b   1.000
_cell.length_c   1.000
_cell.angle_alpha   90.00
_cell.angle_beta   90.00
_cell.angle_gamma   90.00
#
_symmetry.space_group_name_H-M   'P 1'
#
loop_
_entity.id
_entity.type
_entity.pdbx_description
1 polymer ?
#
loop_
_entity_poly.entity_id
_entity_poly.type
_entity_poly.pdbx_seq_one_letter_code
_entity_poly.pdbx_strand_id
1 'polypeptide(L)'
;MLIVGSLWTQLYEAFPGMMKHLPGPHNAISSHRKAMEAFIWEEVERHRRDLDPCALREHIDTFLIEMANAAEGGTAHNDGRNRSNGMARLFLPGTETTTTLLYMITHPHTGSIGLSLQSNIHRAKMPFTDAVIHEIQRMGNMVPLNAPRMAHKDTTLCVGTSYQRVRC
;
A
#
# COMPACT_ATOMS: atom_id res chain seq x y z
N MET A 1 -3.44 1.12 9.88
CA MET A 1 -4.22 2.34 9.53
C MET A 1 -3.81 3.60 10.30
N LEU A 2 -2.86 3.49 11.23
CA LEU A 2 -2.47 4.58 12.14
C LEU A 2 -1.93 5.82 11.41
N ILE A 3 -1.39 5.66 10.20
CA ILE A 3 -0.74 6.73 9.45
C ILE A 3 -1.61 7.13 8.25
N VAL A 4 -1.99 6.19 7.38
CA VAL A 4 -2.81 6.50 6.18
C VAL A 4 -4.22 6.99 6.54
N GLY A 5 -4.81 6.47 7.62
CA GLY A 5 -6.15 6.85 8.08
C GLY A 5 -6.21 8.09 8.97
N SER A 6 -5.06 8.65 9.37
CA SER A 6 -5.00 9.79 10.30
C SER A 6 -5.67 11.03 9.71
N LEU A 7 -6.35 11.81 10.56
CA LEU A 7 -6.98 13.09 10.18
C LEU A 7 -5.97 14.02 9.51
N TRP A 8 -4.72 14.03 9.97
CA TRP A 8 -3.65 14.84 9.41
C TRP A 8 -3.28 14.43 8.00
N THR A 9 -3.28 13.13 7.70
CA THR A 9 -3.03 12.60 6.36
C THR A 9 -4.19 12.93 5.44
N GLN A 10 -5.43 12.79 5.90
CA GLN A 10 -6.62 13.16 5.13
C GLN A 10 -6.65 14.65 4.76
N LEU A 11 -6.29 15.53 5.70
CA LEU A 11 -6.16 16.97 5.45
C LEU A 11 -5.02 17.28 4.47
N TYR A 12 -3.90 16.54 4.55
CA TYR A 12 -2.77 16.71 3.64
C TYR A 12 -3.13 16.27 2.21
N GLU A 13 -3.88 15.19 2.04
CA GLU A 13 -4.39 14.73 0.73
C GLU A 13 -5.38 15.74 0.12
N ALA A 14 -6.26 16.34 0.94
CA ALA A 14 -7.24 17.30 0.47
C ALA A 14 -6.64 18.69 0.14
N PHE A 15 -5.65 19.16 0.93
CA PHE A 15 -5.09 20.51 0.81
C PHE A 15 -3.55 20.53 0.92
N PRO A 16 -2.83 19.86 -0.01
CA PRO A 16 -1.38 19.69 0.10
C PRO A 16 -0.61 21.03 0.09
N GLY A 17 -1.07 22.01 -0.69
CA GLY A 17 -0.43 23.33 -0.79
C GLY A 17 -0.47 24.13 0.51
N MET A 18 -1.57 24.05 1.26
CA MET A 18 -1.71 24.73 2.55
C MET A 18 -0.98 23.95 3.64
N MET A 19 -1.20 22.63 3.69
CA MET A 19 -0.67 21.77 4.74
C MET A 19 0.85 21.71 4.76
N LYS A 20 1.52 21.86 3.61
CA LYS A 20 2.99 21.90 3.52
C LYS A 20 3.63 23.04 4.36
N HIS A 21 2.90 24.11 4.65
CA HIS A 21 3.41 25.28 5.37
C HIS A 21 3.03 25.27 6.85
N LEU A 22 2.16 24.36 7.28
CA LEU A 22 1.69 24.27 8.66
C LEU A 22 2.62 23.37 9.48
N PRO A 23 3.01 23.75 10.71
CA PRO A 23 3.69 22.84 11.61
C PRO A 23 2.70 21.78 12.10
N GLY A 24 3.04 20.50 11.97
CA GLY A 24 2.20 19.41 12.47
C GLY A 24 2.82 18.01 12.31
N PRO A 25 2.15 16.98 12.84
CA PRO A 25 2.65 15.60 12.82
C PRO A 25 2.80 15.03 11.40
N HIS A 26 2.11 15.60 10.41
CA HIS A 26 2.28 15.27 9.00
C HIS A 26 3.70 15.54 8.47
N ASN A 27 4.45 16.48 9.06
CA ASN A 27 5.85 16.73 8.71
C ASN A 27 6.75 15.58 9.19
N ALA A 28 6.48 15.04 10.37
CA ALA A 28 7.14 13.84 10.85
C ALA A 28 6.77 12.63 9.97
N ILE A 29 5.50 12.45 9.60
CA ILE A 29 5.09 11.38 8.66
C ILE A 29 5.85 11.52 7.32
N SER A 30 5.99 12.74 6.81
CA SER A 30 6.75 13.04 5.60
C SER A 30 8.24 12.68 5.72
N SER A 31 8.87 12.95 6.87
CA SER A 31 10.28 12.57 7.09
C SER A 31 10.45 11.05 7.20
N HIS A 32 9.56 10.34 7.91
CA HIS A 32 9.59 8.87 8.00
C HIS A 32 9.36 8.22 6.63
N ARG A 33 8.44 8.75 5.82
CA ARG A 33 8.24 8.31 4.43
C ARG A 33 9.51 8.46 3.60
N LYS A 34 10.20 9.61 3.69
CA LYS A 34 11.47 9.82 2.97
C LYS A 34 12.57 8.86 3.42
N ALA A 35 12.66 8.57 4.72
CA ALA A 35 13.63 7.60 5.23
C ALA A 35 13.32 6.18 4.73
N MET A 36 12.04 5.79 4.69
CA MET A 36 11.60 4.54 4.10
C MET A 36 11.91 4.47 2.60
N GLU A 37 11.63 5.53 1.84
CA GLU A 37 11.95 5.61 0.41
C GLU A 37 13.46 5.47 0.17
N ALA A 38 14.29 6.07 1.02
CA ALA A 38 15.75 5.93 0.94
C ALA A 38 16.22 4.50 1.22
N PHE A 39 15.65 3.83 2.23
CA PHE A 39 15.95 2.43 2.53
C PHE A 39 15.55 1.49 1.38
N ILE A 40 14.33 1.67 0.84
CA ILE A 40 13.85 0.90 -0.31
C ILE A 40 14.75 1.14 -1.53
N TRP A 41 15.19 2.39 -1.75
CA TRP A 41 16.12 2.71 -2.83
C TRP A 41 17.47 1.99 -2.67
N GLU A 42 18.01 1.93 -1.47
CA GLU A 42 19.26 1.20 -1.19
C GLU A 42 19.11 -0.29 -1.49
N GLU A 43 18.01 -0.91 -1.07
CA GLU A 43 17.71 -2.31 -1.36
C GLU A 43 17.52 -2.56 -2.86
N VAL A 44 16.84 -1.67 -3.57
CA VAL A 44 16.69 -1.74 -5.03
C VAL A 44 18.05 -1.66 -5.73
N GLU A 45 18.93 -0.75 -5.32
CA GLU A 45 20.27 -0.63 -5.90
C GLU A 45 21.20 -1.80 -5.52
N ARG A 46 20.95 -2.48 -4.39
CA ARG A 46 21.62 -3.75 -4.08
C ARG A 46 21.19 -4.85 -5.05
N HIS A 47 19.88 -5.07 -5.20
CA HIS A 47 19.35 -6.09 -6.11
C HIS A 47 19.74 -5.82 -7.56
N ARG A 48 19.81 -4.55 -7.97
CA ARG A 48 20.27 -4.17 -9.30
C ARG A 48 21.72 -4.56 -9.58
N ARG A 49 22.60 -4.48 -8.57
CA ARG A 49 24.02 -4.86 -8.71
C ARG A 49 24.21 -6.38 -8.81
N ASP A 50 23.39 -7.13 -8.09
CA ASP A 50 23.44 -8.59 -8.03
C ASP A 50 22.41 -9.28 -8.96
N LEU A 51 21.82 -8.52 -9.89
CA LEU A 51 20.72 -9.00 -10.73
C LEU A 51 21.23 -10.04 -11.74
N ASP A 52 20.75 -11.28 -11.59
CA ASP A 52 20.93 -12.35 -12.57
C ASP A 52 19.60 -12.62 -13.31
N PRO A 53 19.48 -12.23 -14.60
CA PRO A 53 18.28 -12.48 -15.40
C PRO A 53 17.93 -13.97 -15.54
N CYS A 54 18.90 -14.87 -15.35
CA CYS A 54 18.70 -16.31 -15.42
C CYS A 54 18.20 -16.93 -14.10
N ALA A 55 18.27 -16.19 -12.99
CA ALA A 55 17.92 -16.67 -11.65
C ALA A 55 17.20 -15.57 -10.84
N LEU A 56 15.96 -15.27 -11.22
CA LEU A 56 15.06 -14.40 -10.48
C LEU A 56 14.82 -14.94 -9.06
N ARG A 57 15.23 -14.22 -8.02
CA ARG A 57 15.09 -14.66 -6.62
C ARG A 57 13.92 -13.99 -5.93
N GLU A 58 13.70 -12.72 -6.21
CA GLU A 58 12.76 -11.91 -5.45
C GLU A 58 11.88 -11.03 -6.36
N HIS A 59 10.77 -10.56 -5.81
CA HIS A 59 9.84 -9.65 -6.53
C HIS A 59 10.55 -8.39 -7.06
N ILE A 60 11.61 -7.95 -6.38
CA ILE A 60 12.45 -6.81 -6.76
C ILE A 60 13.14 -7.07 -8.10
N ASP A 61 13.65 -8.27 -8.33
CA ASP A 61 14.35 -8.65 -9.56
C ASP A 61 13.39 -8.66 -10.75
N THR A 62 12.21 -9.27 -10.57
CA THR A 62 11.16 -9.30 -11.61
C THR A 62 10.69 -7.90 -11.96
N PHE A 63 10.48 -7.05 -10.94
CA PHE A 63 10.11 -5.65 -11.14
C PHE A 63 11.18 -4.87 -11.91
N LEU A 64 12.47 -5.07 -11.56
CA LEU A 64 13.58 -4.41 -12.25
C LEU A 64 13.68 -4.81 -13.74
N ILE A 65 13.48 -6.08 -14.07
CA ILE A 65 13.47 -6.57 -15.46
C ILE A 65 12.29 -5.97 -16.24
N GLU A 66 11.07 -6.02 -15.69
CA GLU A 66 9.89 -5.43 -16.33
C GLU A 66 10.08 -3.93 -16.58
N MET A 67 10.69 -3.21 -15.64
CA MET A 67 11.02 -1.79 -15.81
C MET A 67 12.08 -1.53 -16.88
N ALA A 68 13.04 -2.43 -17.07
CA ALA A 68 14.03 -2.34 -18.13
C ALA A 68 13.37 -2.58 -19.50
N ASN A 69 12.55 -3.63 -19.62
CA ASN A 69 11.80 -3.96 -20.83
C ASN A 69 10.87 -2.82 -21.26
N ALA A 70 10.15 -2.20 -20.31
CA ALA A 70 9.27 -1.08 -20.59
C ALA A 70 10.01 0.21 -21.01
N ALA A 71 11.26 0.38 -20.57
CA ALA A 71 12.11 1.49 -21.01
C ALA A 71 12.59 1.31 -22.45
N GLU A 72 12.95 0.09 -22.85
CA GLU A 72 13.32 -0.25 -24.22
C GLU A 72 12.13 -0.09 -25.19
N GLY A 73 10.91 -0.38 -24.73
CA GLY A 73 9.67 -0.20 -25.49
C GLY A 73 9.18 1.25 -25.63
N GLY A 74 9.88 2.25 -25.06
CA GLY A 74 9.54 3.67 -25.16
C GLY A 74 8.27 4.11 -24.41
N THR A 75 7.67 3.23 -23.60
CA THR A 75 6.42 3.48 -22.86
C THR A 75 6.65 3.87 -21.41
N ALA A 76 7.87 3.70 -20.87
CA ALA A 76 8.17 3.99 -19.48
C ALA A 76 8.71 5.43 -19.26
N HIS A 77 8.13 6.12 -18.28
CA HIS A 77 8.76 7.30 -17.65
C HIS A 77 9.94 6.81 -16.80
N ASN A 78 11.13 6.86 -17.41
CA ASN A 78 12.34 6.17 -16.95
C ASN A 78 13.09 6.96 -15.85
N ASP A 79 12.38 7.41 -14.81
CA ASP A 79 12.97 8.10 -13.65
C ASP A 79 13.22 7.11 -12.50
N GLY A 80 14.45 7.09 -11.96
CA GLY A 80 14.84 6.25 -10.82
C GLY A 80 13.95 6.44 -9.60
N ARG A 81 13.46 7.67 -9.36
CA ARG A 81 12.52 7.97 -8.27
C ARG A 81 11.14 7.37 -8.48
N ASN A 82 10.69 7.22 -9.73
CA ASN A 82 9.42 6.55 -10.01
C ASN A 82 9.51 5.05 -9.67
N ARG A 83 10.70 4.44 -9.83
CA ARG A 83 10.96 3.04 -9.43
C ARG A 83 10.85 2.85 -7.92
N SER A 84 11.58 3.65 -7.14
CA SER A 84 11.56 3.59 -5.68
C SER A 84 10.17 3.84 -5.12
N ASN A 85 9.46 4.82 -5.69
CA ASN A 85 8.09 5.12 -5.31
C ASN A 85 7.13 3.96 -5.65
N GLY A 86 7.30 3.29 -6.79
CA GLY A 86 6.51 2.12 -7.15
C GLY A 86 6.65 0.98 -6.14
N MET A 87 7.88 0.68 -5.74
CA MET A 87 8.16 -0.35 -4.72
C MET A 87 7.63 0.07 -3.34
N ALA A 88 7.85 1.32 -2.93
CA ALA A 88 7.33 1.86 -1.66
C ALA A 88 5.80 1.83 -1.57
N ARG A 89 5.10 2.01 -2.70
CA ARG A 89 3.63 1.92 -2.78
C ARG A 89 3.09 0.53 -2.50
N LEU A 90 3.88 -0.53 -2.65
CA LEU A 90 3.47 -1.89 -2.31
C LEU A 90 3.67 -2.18 -0.82
N PHE A 91 4.82 -1.80 -0.26
CA PHE A 91 5.19 -2.14 1.11
C PHE A 91 4.45 -1.33 2.18
N LEU A 92 4.23 -0.03 1.96
CA LEU A 92 3.60 0.83 2.97
C LEU A 92 2.15 0.42 3.30
N PRO A 93 1.25 0.24 2.31
CA PRO A 93 -0.11 -0.20 2.61
C PRO A 93 -0.18 -1.63 3.17
N GLY A 94 0.70 -2.53 2.69
CA GLY A 94 0.71 -3.94 3.10
C GLY A 94 1.16 -4.16 4.54
N THR A 95 2.19 -3.43 4.98
CA THR A 95 2.71 -3.53 6.34
C THR A 95 1.76 -2.92 7.37
N GLU A 96 1.18 -1.75 7.10
CA GLU A 96 0.23 -1.11 8.02
C GLU A 96 -1.06 -1.91 8.22
N THR A 97 -1.59 -2.51 7.16
CA THR A 97 -2.82 -3.31 7.24
C THR A 97 -2.55 -4.64 7.94
N THR A 98 -1.43 -5.29 7.63
CA THR A 98 -1.04 -6.58 8.23
C THR A 98 -0.69 -6.45 9.72
N THR A 99 0.01 -5.38 10.12
CA THR A 99 0.32 -5.11 11.54
C THR A 99 -0.94 -4.83 12.34
N THR A 100 -1.87 -4.05 11.79
CA THR A 100 -3.17 -3.78 12.44
C THR A 100 -3.98 -5.07 12.57
N LEU A 101 -4.01 -5.91 11.52
CA LEU A 101 -4.68 -7.19 11.54
C LEU A 101 -4.07 -8.15 12.58
N LEU A 102 -2.75 -8.23 12.65
CA LEU A 102 -2.04 -9.04 13.64
C LEU A 102 -2.31 -8.55 15.07
N TYR A 103 -2.36 -7.24 15.28
CA TYR A 103 -2.73 -6.65 16.56
C TYR A 103 -4.15 -7.07 16.99
N MET A 104 -5.11 -7.03 16.06
CA MET A 104 -6.49 -7.45 16.33
C MET A 104 -6.61 -8.97 16.59
N ILE A 105 -5.79 -9.79 15.93
CA ILE A 105 -5.76 -11.25 16.14
C ILE A 105 -5.09 -11.62 17.47
N THR A 106 -4.08 -10.85 17.92
CA THR A 106 -3.34 -11.10 19.15
C THR A 106 -4.06 -10.61 20.41
N HIS A 107 -4.97 -9.63 20.29
CA HIS A 107 -5.75 -9.08 21.39
C HIS A 107 -7.27 -9.19 21.18
N PRO A 108 -7.82 -10.40 20.96
CA PRO A 108 -9.25 -10.59 20.77
C PRO A 108 -10.00 -10.41 22.10
N HIS A 109 -11.16 -9.77 22.03
CA HIS A 109 -12.08 -9.63 23.16
C HIS A 109 -12.70 -10.98 23.59
N THR A 110 -12.62 -11.99 22.71
CA THR A 110 -13.21 -13.33 22.85
C THR A 110 -12.13 -14.41 22.63
N GLY A 111 -11.19 -14.55 23.58
CA GLY A 111 -10.27 -15.69 23.66
C GLY A 111 -9.12 -15.70 22.64
N SER A 112 -7.92 -16.08 23.11
CA SER A 112 -6.68 -16.10 22.32
C SER A 112 -6.73 -17.14 21.19
N ILE A 113 -6.75 -16.70 19.95
CA ILE A 113 -6.45 -17.56 18.80
C ILE A 113 -4.94 -17.81 18.83
N GLY A 114 -4.53 -19.04 19.15
CA GLY A 114 -3.13 -19.43 19.08
C GLY A 114 -2.62 -19.23 17.65
N LEU A 115 -1.60 -18.38 17.49
CA LEU A 115 -0.96 -18.11 16.20
C LEU A 115 -0.16 -19.36 15.75
N SER A 116 -0.87 -20.38 15.30
CA SER A 116 -0.30 -21.58 14.71
C SER A 116 0.04 -21.26 13.25
N LEU A 117 1.32 -21.35 12.88
CA LEU A 117 1.79 -21.31 11.49
C LEU A 117 1.22 -22.51 10.73
N GLN A 118 -0.06 -22.41 10.36
CA GLN A 118 -0.71 -23.43 9.56
C GLN A 118 -0.59 -23.06 8.09
N SER A 119 -0.20 -24.05 7.28
CA SER A 119 -0.22 -23.92 5.83
C SER A 119 -1.62 -23.54 5.34
N ASN A 120 -1.70 -22.72 4.29
CA ASN A 120 -2.96 -22.33 3.64
C ASN A 120 -3.84 -23.54 3.25
N ILE A 121 -3.24 -24.72 3.09
CA ILE A 121 -3.92 -25.99 2.82
C ILE A 121 -4.89 -26.38 3.96
N HIS A 122 -4.58 -25.99 5.20
CA HIS A 122 -5.43 -26.26 6.36
C HIS A 122 -6.55 -25.25 6.54
N ARG A 123 -6.57 -24.15 5.76
CA ARG A 123 -7.62 -23.12 5.84
C ARG A 123 -9.02 -23.72 5.63
N ALA A 124 -9.16 -24.62 4.66
CA ALA A 124 -10.43 -25.31 4.39
C ALA A 124 -10.88 -26.23 5.55
N LYS A 125 -9.97 -26.63 6.44
CA LYS A 125 -10.24 -27.47 7.62
C LYS A 125 -10.45 -26.65 8.90
N MET A 126 -10.37 -25.32 8.83
CA MET A 126 -10.49 -24.42 9.99
C MET A 126 -11.58 -23.36 9.79
N PRO A 127 -12.87 -23.76 9.70
CA PRO A 127 -13.97 -22.82 9.48
C PRO A 127 -14.14 -21.80 10.62
N PHE A 128 -13.81 -22.18 11.86
CA PHE A 128 -13.86 -21.26 13.01
C PHE A 128 -12.80 -20.15 12.88
N THR A 129 -11.55 -20.49 12.57
CA THR A 129 -10.48 -19.52 12.37
C THR A 129 -10.78 -18.59 11.19
N ASP A 130 -11.31 -19.14 10.09
CA ASP A 130 -11.69 -18.36 8.91
C ASP A 130 -12.84 -17.38 9.21
N ALA A 131 -13.85 -17.81 9.97
CA ALA A 131 -14.93 -16.94 10.41
C ALA A 131 -14.42 -15.82 11.33
N VAL A 132 -13.53 -16.11 12.27
CA VAL A 132 -12.97 -15.06 13.16
C VAL A 132 -12.09 -14.08 12.38
N ILE A 133 -11.28 -14.54 11.42
CA ILE A 133 -10.50 -13.64 10.56
C ILE A 133 -11.42 -12.71 9.77
N HIS A 134 -12.48 -13.25 9.15
CA HIS A 134 -13.45 -12.42 8.42
C HIS A 134 -14.17 -11.44 9.36
N GLU A 135 -14.51 -11.85 10.58
CA GLU A 135 -15.15 -10.97 11.55
C GLU A 135 -14.22 -9.87 12.05
N ILE A 136 -12.93 -10.17 12.26
CA ILE A 136 -11.91 -9.17 12.59
C ILE A 136 -11.75 -8.17 11.44
N GLN A 137 -11.72 -8.62 10.18
CA GLN A 137 -11.64 -7.73 9.03
C GLN A 137 -12.91 -6.85 8.89
N ARG A 138 -14.09 -7.41 9.17
CA ARG A 138 -15.38 -6.71 9.16
C ARG A 138 -15.45 -5.64 10.26
N MET A 139 -15.12 -6.01 11.49
CA MET A 139 -15.13 -5.12 12.66
C MET A 139 -14.02 -4.09 12.62
N GLY A 140 -12.84 -4.47 12.10
CA GLY A 140 -11.69 -3.59 11.99
C GLY A 140 -11.86 -2.45 11.00
N ASN A 141 -12.79 -2.56 10.04
CA ASN A 141 -13.10 -1.57 9.00
C ASN A 141 -11.87 -0.78 8.54
N MET A 142 -10.82 -1.49 8.11
CA MET A 142 -9.46 -0.96 8.01
C MET A 142 -9.29 0.15 6.97
N VAL A 143 -10.25 0.36 6.07
CA VAL A 143 -10.27 1.45 5.10
C VAL A 143 -11.70 2.00 4.96
N PRO A 144 -12.21 2.74 5.96
CA PRO A 144 -13.62 3.14 6.05
C PRO A 144 -14.06 4.05 4.90
N LEU A 145 -13.15 4.84 4.33
CA LEU A 145 -13.43 5.77 3.24
C LEU A 145 -13.04 5.24 1.86
N ASN A 146 -12.56 3.99 1.77
CA ASN A 146 -11.90 3.44 0.58
C ASN A 146 -10.74 4.33 0.07
N ALA A 147 -10.03 3.85 -0.95
CA ALA A 147 -9.10 4.70 -1.67
C ALA A 147 -9.89 5.70 -2.55
N PRO A 148 -9.44 6.96 -2.66
CA PRO A 148 -10.08 7.93 -3.54
C PRO A 148 -10.08 7.43 -4.99
N ARG A 149 -11.23 7.55 -5.66
CA ARG A 149 -11.40 7.18 -7.06
C ARG A 149 -11.71 8.42 -7.88
N MET A 150 -11.20 8.45 -9.11
CA MET A 150 -11.42 9.56 -10.04
C MET A 150 -11.99 9.03 -11.36
N ALA A 151 -12.94 9.75 -11.93
CA ALA A 151 -13.52 9.41 -13.22
C ALA A 151 -12.47 9.60 -14.33
N HIS A 152 -12.16 8.52 -15.06
CA HIS A 152 -11.20 8.56 -16.17
C HIS A 152 -11.77 9.32 -17.39
N LYS A 153 -13.08 9.23 -17.61
CA LYS A 153 -13.83 9.95 -18.64
C LYS A 153 -15.11 10.50 -18.03
N ASP A 154 -15.69 11.50 -18.68
CA ASP A 154 -17.00 12.01 -18.32
C ASP A 154 -17.99 10.84 -18.31
N THR A 155 -18.55 10.58 -17.13
CA THR A 155 -19.39 9.40 -16.90
C THR A 155 -20.65 9.83 -16.19
N THR A 156 -21.80 9.44 -16.75
CA THR A 156 -23.09 9.61 -16.09
C THR A 156 -23.35 8.38 -15.24
N LEU A 157 -23.43 8.56 -13.92
CA LEU A 157 -23.79 7.51 -12.99
C LEU A 157 -25.21 7.76 -12.50
N CYS A 158 -26.13 6.85 -12.85
CA CYS A 158 -27.57 6.98 -12.61
C CYS A 158 -28.19 8.22 -13.29
N VAL A 159 -29.52 8.24 -13.39
CA VAL A 159 -30.27 9.30 -14.11
C VAL A 159 -29.97 10.66 -13.48
N GLY A 160 -29.14 11.48 -14.14
CA GLY A 160 -28.93 12.89 -13.82
C GLY A 160 -27.62 13.27 -13.13
N THR A 161 -26.76 12.34 -12.70
CA THR A 161 -25.47 12.70 -12.06
C THR A 161 -24.32 12.53 -13.05
N SER A 162 -23.78 13.64 -13.56
CA SER A 162 -22.59 13.65 -14.41
C SER A 162 -21.33 13.91 -13.59
N TYR A 163 -20.35 13.00 -13.71
CA TYR A 163 -19.01 13.20 -13.17
C TYR A 163 -18.12 13.70 -14.30
N GLN A 164 -17.56 14.90 -14.13
CA GLN A 164 -16.60 15.46 -15.07
C GLN A 164 -15.20 14.92 -14.78
N ARG A 165 -14.44 14.67 -15.86
CA ARG A 165 -13.01 14.44 -15.77
C ARG A 165 -12.33 15.67 -15.20
N VAL A 166 -11.64 15.50 -14.06
CA VAL A 166 -10.75 16.53 -13.53
C VAL A 166 -9.58 16.69 -14.50
N ARG A 167 -9.47 17.87 -15.13
CA ARG A 167 -8.30 18.25 -15.94
C ARG A 167 -7.23 18.75 -14.98
N CYS A 168 -6.17 17.95 -14.81
CA CYS A 168 -4.92 18.40 -14.20
C CYS A 168 -4.14 19.29 -15.17
#